data_AF-A0A942V5P6-F1
#
_entry.id   AF-A0A942V5P6-F1
#
_cell.length_a   1.000
_cell.length_b   1.000
_cell.length_c   1.000
_cell.angle_alpha   90.00
_cell.angle_beta   90.00
_cell.angle_gamma   90.00
#
_symmetry.space_group_name_H-M   'P 1'
#
loop_
_entity.id
_entity.type
_entity.pdbx_description
1 polymer ?
#
loop_
_entity_poly.entity_id
_entity_poly.type
_entity_poly.pdbx_seq_one_letter_code
_entity_poly.pdbx_strand_id
1 'polypeptide(L)'
;MTQKNILKILVIMIAVLSLFAISCRKASTSPEPTPTPTPSGGNPTVFTVTAGTSSPIRIIKEEKATDYKPYADGNIGAKVGGTSDYSVTITKVEQKDSTTVDVALEASDFTVDKNTIKLSDAGIGKFSGKNLTEKQAKEYTLTLTYSTTANVEPKSREITTGIGIVQNHLLTKQEFTDYVKKWKWQANSTAQANAGNIYVNSSDNTKSVQFQVNSVNFSAADKNKNYSISAQGSGTAYSKANALNIFASASKKDDSQNPTSTGYESYFSDIKGLKTVDSDTLNKMTLYLQFILNDDTALIDTELTHITNANEGLSFELSLGTTGDTWGD
;
A
#
# COMPACT_ATOMS: atom_id res chain seq x y z
N MET A 1 -9.84 41.10 -13.46
CA MET A 1 -10.10 39.64 -13.44
C MET A 1 -9.63 39.08 -14.78
N THR A 2 -8.62 38.22 -14.79
CA THR A 2 -7.88 37.81 -16.00
C THR A 2 -8.68 36.84 -16.87
N GLN A 3 -8.40 36.81 -18.18
CA GLN A 3 -9.08 36.01 -19.22
C GLN A 3 -9.26 34.51 -18.85
N LYS A 4 -8.39 34.00 -17.97
CA LYS A 4 -8.41 32.63 -17.43
C LYS A 4 -9.62 32.32 -16.53
N ASN A 5 -10.24 33.34 -15.93
CA ASN A 5 -11.44 33.19 -15.09
C ASN A 5 -12.74 33.22 -15.91
N ILE A 6 -12.75 33.89 -17.06
CA ILE A 6 -13.91 33.94 -17.97
C ILE A 6 -14.13 32.58 -18.65
N LEU A 7 -13.05 31.90 -19.05
CA LEU A 7 -13.14 30.57 -19.70
C LEU A 7 -13.66 29.48 -18.74
N LYS A 8 -13.30 29.54 -17.45
CA LYS A 8 -13.81 28.60 -16.43
C LYS A 8 -15.30 28.80 -16.14
N ILE A 9 -15.78 30.04 -16.13
CA ILE A 9 -17.21 30.35 -15.93
C ILE A 9 -18.04 29.89 -17.15
N LEU A 10 -17.51 30.02 -18.37
CA LEU A 10 -18.20 29.60 -19.58
C LEU A 10 -18.37 28.07 -19.69
N VAL A 11 -17.34 27.30 -19.31
CA VAL A 11 -17.37 25.82 -19.33
C VAL A 11 -18.32 25.24 -18.29
N ILE A 12 -18.44 25.89 -17.13
CA ILE A 12 -19.38 25.46 -16.08
C ILE A 12 -20.84 25.77 -16.47
N MET A 13 -21.12 26.88 -17.16
CA MET A 13 -22.47 27.19 -17.64
C MET A 13 -22.99 26.20 -18.70
N ILE A 14 -22.11 25.69 -19.58
CA ILE A 14 -22.50 24.72 -20.62
C ILE A 14 -22.82 23.35 -20.02
N ALA A 15 -22.15 22.95 -18.94
CA ALA A 15 -22.41 21.67 -18.27
C ALA A 15 -23.72 21.66 -17.46
N VAL A 16 -24.20 22.83 -17.01
CA VAL A 16 -25.44 22.97 -16.22
C VAL A 16 -26.68 23.04 -17.13
N LEU A 17 -26.56 23.46 -18.39
CA LEU A 17 -27.70 23.52 -19.33
C LEU A 17 -28.12 22.16 -19.91
N SER A 18 -27.31 21.10 -19.81
CA SER A 18 -27.62 19.77 -20.33
C SER A 18 -28.36 18.84 -19.36
N LEU A 19 -28.73 19.32 -18.16
CA LEU A 19 -29.36 18.47 -17.13
C LEU A 19 -30.86 18.72 -16.89
N PHE A 20 -31.52 19.61 -17.64
CA PHE A 20 -32.96 19.89 -17.47
C PHE A 20 -33.67 20.20 -18.79
N ALA A 21 -33.99 19.14 -19.56
CA ALA A 21 -35.10 19.05 -20.52
C ALA A 21 -35.02 17.63 -21.09
N ILE A 22 -35.91 16.70 -20.78
CA ILE A 22 -37.26 16.61 -21.32
C ILE A 22 -38.07 15.72 -20.36
N SER A 23 -39.03 16.33 -19.66
CA SER A 23 -40.23 15.64 -19.21
C SER A 23 -41.41 16.56 -19.53
N CYS A 24 -42.53 15.95 -19.93
CA CYS A 24 -43.77 16.54 -20.43
C CYS A 24 -43.81 16.88 -21.93
N ARG A 25 -44.37 15.95 -22.73
CA ARG A 25 -45.24 16.33 -23.85
C ARG A 25 -46.61 15.66 -23.65
N LYS A 26 -47.62 16.51 -23.42
CA LYS A 26 -49.03 16.14 -23.30
C LYS A 26 -49.71 16.26 -24.69
N ALA A 27 -50.56 15.27 -24.95
CA ALA A 27 -51.56 15.05 -26.00
C ALA A 27 -51.80 16.08 -27.12
N SER A 28 -51.87 15.57 -28.37
CA SER A 28 -52.81 16.03 -29.41
C SER A 28 -53.09 14.89 -30.40
N THR A 29 -54.28 14.91 -30.99
CA THR A 29 -55.14 13.78 -31.41
C THR A 29 -55.10 13.38 -32.90
N SER A 30 -55.46 12.11 -33.17
CA SER A 30 -56.11 11.54 -34.39
C SER A 30 -55.25 10.82 -35.44
N PRO A 31 -55.76 9.77 -36.13
CA PRO A 31 -56.42 8.56 -35.64
C PRO A 31 -55.53 7.31 -35.87
N GLU A 32 -55.81 6.28 -35.08
CA GLU A 32 -55.08 5.03 -34.97
C GLU A 32 -55.13 4.16 -36.25
N PRO A 33 -53.99 3.76 -36.84
CA PRO A 33 -53.88 2.50 -37.54
C PRO A 33 -53.53 1.43 -36.50
N THR A 34 -54.40 0.44 -36.34
CA THR A 34 -54.21 -0.70 -35.42
C THR A 34 -52.77 -1.24 -35.52
N PRO A 35 -51.93 -1.13 -34.47
CA PRO A 35 -50.57 -1.64 -34.53
C PRO A 35 -50.56 -3.14 -34.25
N THR A 36 -50.13 -3.90 -35.25
CA THR A 36 -49.60 -5.25 -35.06
C THR A 36 -48.46 -5.20 -34.02
N PRO A 37 -48.41 -6.10 -33.01
CA PRO A 37 -47.38 -6.03 -31.97
C PRO A 37 -46.00 -6.30 -32.59
N THR A 38 -45.17 -5.26 -32.66
CA THR A 38 -43.73 -5.39 -32.88
C THR A 38 -43.09 -5.54 -31.50
N PRO A 39 -42.26 -6.57 -31.23
CA PRO A 39 -41.60 -6.71 -29.95
C PRO A 39 -40.63 -5.54 -29.74
N SER A 40 -40.71 -4.91 -28.58
CA SER A 40 -39.80 -3.87 -28.12
C SER A 40 -38.36 -4.39 -28.09
N GLY A 41 -37.60 -4.14 -29.15
CA GLY A 41 -36.16 -4.37 -29.23
C GLY A 41 -35.39 -3.34 -28.40
N GLY A 42 -35.36 -3.53 -27.07
CA GLY A 42 -34.22 -3.07 -26.29
C GLY A 42 -33.05 -3.98 -26.65
N ASN A 43 -31.91 -3.42 -27.07
CA ASN A 43 -30.71 -4.20 -27.36
C ASN A 43 -30.39 -5.06 -26.12
N PRO A 44 -30.43 -6.40 -26.17
CA PRO A 44 -30.16 -7.21 -24.99
C PRO A 44 -28.74 -6.92 -24.53
N THR A 45 -28.57 -6.52 -23.27
CA THR A 45 -27.26 -6.31 -22.69
C THR A 45 -26.48 -7.63 -22.82
N VAL A 46 -25.37 -7.64 -23.57
CA VAL A 46 -24.60 -8.86 -23.82
C VAL A 46 -23.72 -9.15 -22.61
N PHE A 47 -23.61 -10.43 -22.22
CA PHE A 47 -22.64 -10.84 -21.20
C PHE A 47 -21.22 -10.85 -21.79
N THR A 48 -20.38 -9.99 -21.23
CA THR A 48 -19.00 -9.81 -21.70
C THR A 48 -18.02 -10.03 -20.57
N VAL A 49 -16.95 -10.76 -20.84
CA VAL A 49 -15.82 -10.91 -19.93
C VAL A 49 -14.54 -10.64 -20.72
N THR A 50 -13.68 -9.79 -20.19
CA THR A 50 -12.41 -9.44 -20.81
C THR A 50 -11.29 -9.60 -19.79
N ALA A 51 -10.29 -10.41 -20.11
CA ALA A 51 -9.11 -10.57 -19.28
C ALA A 51 -8.31 -9.25 -19.19
N GLY A 52 -7.63 -9.07 -18.08
CA GLY A 52 -6.74 -7.95 -17.80
C GLY A 52 -5.66 -8.39 -16.82
N THR A 53 -4.95 -7.43 -16.25
CA THR A 53 -3.80 -7.72 -15.39
C THR A 53 -4.24 -8.19 -14.01
N SER A 54 -3.88 -9.43 -13.67
CA SER A 54 -4.11 -10.00 -12.34
C SER A 54 -2.97 -9.65 -11.38
N SER A 55 -3.31 -9.49 -10.10
CA SER A 55 -2.32 -9.31 -9.03
C SER A 55 -1.83 -10.68 -8.53
N PRO A 56 -0.55 -10.81 -8.13
CA PRO A 56 -0.04 -12.06 -7.62
C PRO A 56 -0.70 -12.43 -6.29
N ILE A 57 -0.82 -13.73 -6.02
CA ILE A 57 -1.15 -14.27 -4.71
C ILE A 57 0.13 -14.25 -3.88
N ARG A 58 0.06 -13.68 -2.68
CA ARG A 58 1.20 -13.54 -1.77
C ARG A 58 1.15 -14.62 -0.70
N ILE A 59 2.29 -15.27 -0.44
CA ILE A 59 2.45 -16.24 0.63
C ILE A 59 3.38 -15.63 1.67
N ILE A 60 3.00 -15.65 2.94
CA ILE A 60 3.86 -15.24 4.05
C ILE A 60 4.24 -16.51 4.82
N LYS A 61 5.55 -16.76 4.95
CA LYS A 61 6.08 -17.82 5.82
C LYS A 61 6.55 -17.20 7.13
N GLU A 62 6.09 -17.73 8.25
CA GLU A 62 6.67 -17.42 9.55
C GLU A 62 7.77 -18.46 9.85
N GLU A 63 9.00 -18.03 10.09
CA GLU A 63 10.14 -18.95 10.30
C GLU A 63 10.00 -19.86 11.53
N LYS A 64 9.09 -19.55 12.47
CA LYS A 64 9.01 -20.23 13.78
C LYS A 64 7.63 -20.75 14.19
N ALA A 65 6.58 -20.53 13.41
CA ALA A 65 5.25 -21.00 13.79
C ALA A 65 4.90 -22.30 13.04
N THR A 66 4.49 -23.31 13.80
CA THR A 66 3.76 -24.49 13.31
C THR A 66 2.42 -24.12 12.65
N ASP A 67 1.98 -22.87 12.82
CA ASP A 67 0.73 -22.33 12.31
C ASP A 67 1.02 -21.39 11.14
N TYR A 68 1.24 -22.01 9.98
CA TYR A 68 1.23 -21.35 8.69
C TYR A 68 -0.12 -20.61 8.54
N LYS A 69 -0.13 -19.28 8.69
CA LYS A 69 -1.30 -18.41 8.42
C LYS A 69 -1.09 -17.61 7.13
N PRO A 70 -1.19 -18.26 5.97
CA PRO A 70 -1.03 -17.63 4.68
C PRO A 70 -2.20 -16.70 4.45
N TYR A 71 -1.91 -15.42 4.47
CA TYR A 71 -2.81 -14.45 3.89
C TYR A 71 -2.48 -14.33 2.41
N ALA A 72 -3.29 -14.98 1.59
CA ALA A 72 -3.04 -15.19 0.17
C ALA A 72 -4.18 -14.62 -0.66
N ASP A 73 -4.24 -13.30 -0.84
CA ASP A 73 -5.18 -12.70 -1.78
C ASP A 73 -4.47 -12.16 -3.01
N GLY A 74 -5.04 -12.50 -4.16
CA GLY A 74 -4.82 -11.84 -5.42
C GLY A 74 -6.16 -11.33 -5.96
N ASN A 75 -6.07 -10.56 -7.04
CA ASN A 75 -7.24 -10.13 -7.80
C ASN A 75 -7.08 -10.58 -9.25
N ILE A 76 -8.12 -11.18 -9.80
CA ILE A 76 -8.21 -11.52 -11.20
C ILE A 76 -8.52 -10.23 -11.96
N GLY A 77 -7.69 -9.90 -12.94
CA GLY A 77 -7.81 -8.68 -13.74
C GLY A 77 -8.99 -8.65 -14.72
N ALA A 78 -10.07 -9.41 -14.49
CA ALA A 78 -11.17 -9.53 -15.42
C ALA A 78 -12.17 -8.37 -15.29
N LYS A 79 -12.62 -7.85 -16.44
CA LYS A 79 -13.75 -6.92 -16.52
C LYS A 79 -15.00 -7.67 -16.94
N VAL A 80 -16.05 -7.60 -16.14
CA VAL A 80 -17.35 -8.23 -16.41
C VAL A 80 -18.37 -7.14 -16.74
N GLY A 81 -19.12 -7.34 -17.82
CA GLY A 81 -20.14 -6.43 -18.32
C GLY A 81 -21.44 -7.17 -18.63
N GLY A 82 -22.53 -6.42 -18.62
CA GLY A 82 -23.87 -6.95 -18.88
C GLY A 82 -24.63 -7.46 -17.66
N THR A 83 -23.93 -7.78 -16.57
CA THR A 83 -24.54 -8.22 -15.29
C THR A 83 -23.58 -7.99 -14.12
N SER A 84 -24.14 -7.80 -12.92
CA SER A 84 -23.41 -7.86 -11.64
C SER A 84 -23.59 -9.19 -10.90
N ASP A 85 -24.54 -10.01 -11.36
CA ASP A 85 -24.84 -11.34 -10.83
C ASP A 85 -24.12 -12.38 -11.67
N TYR A 86 -22.89 -12.70 -11.26
CA TYR A 86 -22.07 -13.71 -11.90
C TYR A 86 -21.27 -14.49 -10.86
N SER A 87 -20.91 -15.73 -11.22
CA SER A 87 -20.00 -16.58 -10.50
C SER A 87 -18.78 -16.89 -11.35
N VAL A 88 -17.69 -17.30 -10.69
CA VAL A 88 -16.44 -17.66 -11.35
C VAL A 88 -16.01 -19.03 -10.83
N THR A 89 -15.55 -19.88 -11.72
CA THR A 89 -14.91 -21.16 -11.38
C THR A 89 -13.60 -21.29 -12.12
N ILE A 90 -12.63 -21.97 -11.51
CA ILE A 90 -11.36 -22.33 -12.15
C ILE A 90 -11.53 -23.74 -12.72
N THR A 91 -11.31 -23.90 -14.01
CA THR A 91 -11.46 -25.21 -14.69
C THR A 91 -10.13 -25.84 -15.03
N LYS A 92 -9.05 -25.04 -15.12
CA LYS A 92 -7.71 -25.52 -15.47
C LYS A 92 -6.63 -24.65 -14.84
N VAL A 93 -5.54 -25.29 -14.42
CA VAL A 93 -4.34 -24.66 -13.87
C VAL A 93 -3.13 -25.25 -14.58
N GLU A 94 -2.28 -24.39 -15.15
CA GLU A 94 -1.06 -24.79 -15.86
C GLU A 94 0.10 -23.93 -15.40
N GLN A 95 1.23 -24.52 -15.01
CA GLN A 95 2.44 -23.73 -14.72
C GLN A 95 3.03 -23.19 -16.03
N LYS A 96 3.35 -21.89 -16.09
CA LYS A 96 3.75 -21.21 -17.33
C LYS A 96 5.17 -21.58 -17.79
N ASP A 97 6.07 -21.82 -16.85
CA ASP A 97 7.45 -22.27 -17.12
C ASP A 97 7.76 -23.50 -16.26
N SER A 98 7.90 -24.67 -16.89
CA SER A 98 8.40 -25.86 -16.21
C SER A 98 8.83 -26.94 -17.21
N THR A 99 10.13 -27.16 -17.34
CA THR A 99 10.68 -28.48 -17.66
C THR A 99 10.60 -29.43 -16.44
N THR A 100 10.34 -28.89 -15.24
CA THR A 100 10.05 -29.61 -13.99
C THR A 100 9.04 -28.84 -13.13
N VAL A 101 7.93 -29.48 -12.77
CA VAL A 101 6.89 -28.90 -11.91
C VAL A 101 7.33 -28.98 -10.45
N ASP A 102 7.78 -27.87 -9.88
CA ASP A 102 8.22 -27.83 -8.47
C ASP A 102 7.05 -27.93 -7.47
N VAL A 103 5.91 -27.31 -7.83
CA VAL A 103 4.67 -27.25 -7.05
C VAL A 103 3.50 -27.38 -8.01
N ALA A 104 2.91 -28.58 -8.06
CA ALA A 104 1.75 -28.87 -8.90
C ALA A 104 0.47 -28.36 -8.24
N LEU A 105 -0.12 -27.32 -8.84
CA LEU A 105 -1.40 -26.78 -8.41
C LEU A 105 -2.53 -27.20 -9.35
N GLU A 106 -3.71 -27.37 -8.80
CA GLU A 106 -4.95 -27.72 -9.49
C GLU A 106 -6.09 -26.81 -9.03
N ALA A 107 -7.26 -26.89 -9.67
CA ALA A 107 -8.36 -25.95 -9.40
C ALA A 107 -8.83 -25.92 -7.94
N SER A 108 -8.79 -27.06 -7.22
CA SER A 108 -9.17 -27.16 -5.80
C SER A 108 -8.16 -26.51 -4.83
N ASP A 109 -6.96 -26.18 -5.30
CA ASP A 109 -5.96 -25.44 -4.52
C ASP A 109 -6.29 -23.95 -4.40
N PHE A 110 -7.35 -23.49 -5.08
CA PHE A 110 -7.78 -22.11 -5.09
C PHE A 110 -9.19 -21.98 -4.56
N THR A 111 -9.48 -20.82 -3.99
CA THR A 111 -10.85 -20.33 -3.79
C THR A 111 -11.02 -19.07 -4.61
N VAL A 112 -12.17 -18.92 -5.24
CA VAL A 112 -12.50 -17.75 -6.06
C VAL A 112 -13.88 -17.26 -5.70
N ASP A 113 -13.99 -15.97 -5.44
CA ASP A 113 -15.25 -15.26 -5.27
C ASP A 113 -15.24 -14.04 -6.17
N LYS A 114 -16.03 -14.10 -7.25
CA LYS A 114 -15.98 -13.13 -8.36
C LYS A 114 -14.54 -12.96 -8.86
N ASN A 115 -13.97 -11.77 -8.67
CA ASN A 115 -12.62 -11.46 -9.12
C ASN A 115 -11.58 -11.63 -8.00
N THR A 116 -11.98 -11.94 -6.77
CA THR A 116 -11.05 -12.24 -5.68
C THR A 116 -10.63 -13.70 -5.75
N ILE A 117 -9.33 -13.95 -5.67
CA ILE A 117 -8.76 -15.31 -5.71
C ILE A 117 -7.80 -15.50 -4.55
N LYS A 118 -7.85 -16.67 -3.93
CA LYS A 118 -6.94 -17.09 -2.86
C LYS A 118 -6.46 -18.51 -3.07
N LEU A 119 -5.35 -18.87 -2.45
CA LEU A 119 -5.02 -20.28 -2.23
C LEU A 119 -5.90 -20.84 -1.11
N SER A 120 -6.38 -22.07 -1.27
CA SER A 120 -6.98 -22.84 -0.19
C SER A 120 -5.90 -23.38 0.74
N ASP A 121 -6.26 -23.78 1.97
CA ASP A 121 -5.32 -24.40 2.91
C ASP A 121 -4.60 -25.63 2.31
N ALA A 122 -5.27 -26.36 1.40
CA ALA A 122 -4.64 -27.46 0.68
C ALA A 122 -3.55 -26.96 -0.30
N GLY A 123 -3.86 -25.95 -1.12
CA GLY A 123 -2.93 -25.36 -2.08
C GLY A 123 -1.72 -24.73 -1.41
N ILE A 124 -1.97 -24.04 -0.31
CA ILE A 124 -0.99 -23.53 0.64
C ILE A 124 -0.03 -24.62 1.13
N GLY A 125 -0.57 -25.77 1.55
CA GLY A 125 0.21 -26.88 2.10
C GLY A 125 1.22 -27.45 1.09
N LYS A 126 0.93 -27.35 -0.21
CA LYS A 126 1.83 -27.80 -1.30
C LYS A 126 3.13 -26.97 -1.39
N PHE A 127 3.17 -25.79 -0.76
CA PHE A 127 4.38 -24.96 -0.64
C PHE A 127 5.20 -25.23 0.64
N SER A 128 4.71 -26.09 1.54
CA SER A 128 5.43 -26.46 2.76
C SER A 128 6.72 -27.23 2.43
N GLY A 129 7.82 -26.89 3.10
CA GLY A 129 9.13 -27.50 2.88
C GLY A 129 9.77 -27.22 1.51
N LYS A 130 9.12 -26.42 0.65
CA LYS A 130 9.67 -25.99 -0.64
C LYS A 130 10.44 -24.69 -0.45
N ASN A 131 11.67 -24.64 -0.98
CA ASN A 131 12.43 -23.40 -1.12
C ASN A 131 11.75 -22.54 -2.19
N LEU A 132 10.90 -21.62 -1.78
CA LEU A 132 10.58 -20.48 -2.63
C LEU A 132 11.66 -19.45 -2.36
N THR A 133 12.38 -19.03 -3.40
CA THR A 133 13.22 -17.85 -3.29
C THR A 133 12.31 -16.68 -2.97
N GLU A 134 12.59 -15.97 -1.86
CA GLU A 134 11.83 -14.78 -1.50
C GLU A 134 11.81 -13.80 -2.68
N LYS A 135 10.68 -13.09 -2.87
CA LYS A 135 10.51 -12.07 -3.91
C LYS A 135 10.40 -12.60 -5.35
N GLN A 136 10.52 -13.91 -5.61
CA GLN A 136 10.33 -14.49 -6.94
C GLN A 136 8.94 -15.13 -7.10
N ALA A 137 8.28 -14.82 -8.22
CA ALA A 137 6.96 -15.37 -8.56
C ALA A 137 7.08 -16.73 -9.26
N LYS A 138 6.26 -17.69 -8.84
CA LYS A 138 5.91 -18.86 -9.67
C LYS A 138 4.68 -18.50 -10.50
N GLU A 139 4.80 -18.55 -11.82
CA GLU A 139 3.72 -18.14 -12.73
C GLU A 139 2.84 -19.33 -13.15
N TYR A 140 1.53 -19.16 -13.04
CA TYR A 140 0.51 -20.10 -13.47
C TYR A 140 -0.45 -19.43 -14.43
N THR A 141 -0.95 -20.19 -15.40
CA THR A 141 -2.08 -19.83 -16.26
C THR A 141 -3.33 -20.52 -15.71
N LEU A 142 -4.34 -19.72 -15.39
CA LEU A 142 -5.65 -20.20 -14.96
C LEU A 142 -6.64 -20.06 -16.11
N THR A 143 -7.43 -21.09 -16.36
CA THR A 143 -8.65 -20.99 -17.18
C THR A 143 -9.83 -20.81 -16.23
N LEU A 144 -10.57 -19.71 -16.43
CA LEU A 144 -11.71 -19.35 -15.60
C LEU A 144 -12.99 -19.33 -16.42
N THR A 145 -14.04 -19.91 -15.87
CA THR A 145 -15.40 -19.84 -16.42
C THR A 145 -16.22 -18.86 -15.60
N TYR A 146 -16.69 -17.81 -16.26
CA TYR A 146 -17.62 -16.84 -15.70
C TYR A 146 -19.03 -17.22 -16.14
N SER A 147 -19.96 -17.35 -15.20
CA SER A 147 -21.35 -17.73 -15.48
C SER A 147 -22.32 -16.72 -14.89
N THR A 148 -23.47 -16.52 -15.53
CA THR A 148 -24.53 -15.64 -15.04
C THR A 148 -25.91 -16.28 -15.19
N THR A 149 -26.79 -15.99 -14.25
CA THR A 149 -28.22 -16.34 -14.29
C THR A 149 -29.07 -15.23 -14.91
N ALA A 150 -28.52 -14.01 -15.03
CA ALA A 150 -29.21 -12.84 -15.56
C ALA A 150 -29.70 -13.07 -17.00
N ASN A 151 -30.75 -12.37 -17.43
CA ASN A 151 -31.36 -12.54 -18.75
C ASN A 151 -30.53 -11.89 -19.88
N VAL A 152 -29.28 -12.33 -20.01
CA VAL A 152 -28.27 -11.90 -20.97
C VAL A 152 -27.69 -13.13 -21.65
N GLU A 153 -27.20 -12.98 -22.87
CA GLU A 153 -26.53 -14.07 -23.60
C GLU A 153 -25.11 -13.66 -24.04
N PRO A 154 -24.18 -14.63 -24.08
CA PRO A 154 -24.33 -16.00 -23.60
C PRO A 154 -24.32 -16.08 -22.06
N LYS A 155 -24.86 -17.16 -21.49
CA LYS A 155 -24.83 -17.40 -20.03
C LYS A 155 -23.46 -17.67 -19.43
N SER A 156 -22.46 -17.95 -20.27
CA SER A 156 -21.10 -18.26 -19.81
C SER A 156 -20.03 -17.75 -20.76
N ARG A 157 -18.87 -17.41 -20.21
CA ARG A 157 -17.67 -16.98 -20.93
C ARG A 157 -16.44 -17.57 -20.25
N GLU A 158 -15.52 -18.08 -21.05
CA GLU A 158 -14.21 -18.50 -20.57
C GLU A 158 -13.16 -17.44 -20.87
N ILE A 159 -12.23 -17.27 -19.94
CA ILE A 159 -11.00 -16.50 -20.15
C ILE A 159 -9.81 -17.27 -19.58
N THR A 160 -8.63 -16.95 -20.08
CA THR A 160 -7.36 -17.33 -19.47
C THR A 160 -6.68 -16.11 -18.86
N THR A 161 -6.03 -16.29 -17.72
CA THR A 161 -5.20 -15.26 -17.09
C THR A 161 -3.94 -15.87 -16.50
N GLY A 162 -2.84 -15.13 -16.55
CA GLY A 162 -1.68 -15.41 -15.72
C GLY A 162 -1.96 -15.01 -14.26
N ILE A 163 -1.40 -15.76 -13.33
CA ILE A 163 -1.30 -15.42 -11.91
C ILE A 163 0.09 -15.79 -11.39
N GLY A 164 0.72 -14.86 -10.71
CA GLY A 164 1.96 -15.13 -9.98
C GLY A 164 1.64 -15.59 -8.56
N ILE A 165 2.41 -16.53 -8.03
CA ILE A 165 2.44 -16.86 -6.61
C ILE A 165 3.81 -16.48 -6.07
N VAL A 166 3.86 -15.54 -5.15
CA VAL A 166 5.11 -14.96 -4.61
C VAL A 166 5.20 -15.27 -3.12
N GLN A 167 6.38 -15.69 -2.65
CA GLN A 167 6.66 -15.66 -1.22
C GLN A 167 7.15 -14.27 -0.84
N ASN A 168 6.36 -13.58 -0.01
CA ASN A 168 6.76 -12.31 0.59
C ASN A 168 7.78 -12.57 1.69
N HIS A 169 8.76 -11.67 1.78
CA HIS A 169 9.66 -11.57 2.90
C HIS A 169 8.89 -11.07 4.13
N LEU A 170 8.95 -11.82 5.23
CA LEU A 170 8.38 -11.38 6.49
C LEU A 170 9.39 -10.47 7.19
N LEU A 171 9.14 -9.16 7.20
CA LEU A 171 9.99 -8.22 7.92
C LEU A 171 9.90 -8.50 9.41
N THR A 172 10.97 -9.02 9.98
CA THR A 172 11.06 -9.31 11.40
C THR A 172 11.38 -8.04 12.19
N LYS A 173 11.03 -8.08 13.48
CA LYS A 173 11.44 -7.06 14.44
C LYS A 173 12.95 -6.85 14.53
N GLN A 174 13.72 -7.93 14.42
CA GLN A 174 15.17 -7.85 14.48
C GLN A 174 15.70 -7.09 13.26
N GLU A 175 15.24 -7.43 12.06
CA GLU A 175 15.61 -6.73 10.82
C GLU A 175 15.21 -5.25 10.87
N PHE A 176 14.01 -4.95 11.37
CA PHE A 176 13.57 -3.56 11.54
C PHE A 176 14.44 -2.80 12.54
N THR A 177 14.79 -3.41 13.68
CA THR A 177 15.67 -2.82 14.69
C THR A 177 17.05 -2.55 14.13
N ASP A 178 17.64 -3.51 13.42
CA ASP A 178 18.95 -3.37 12.80
C ASP A 178 18.94 -2.33 11.69
N TYR A 179 17.83 -2.22 10.97
CA TYR A 179 17.60 -1.16 10.00
C TYR A 179 17.56 0.23 10.64
N VAL A 180 16.79 0.44 11.72
CA VAL A 180 16.74 1.75 12.42
C VAL A 180 18.11 2.12 12.98
N LYS A 181 18.87 1.15 13.53
CA LYS A 181 20.21 1.38 14.06
C LYS A 181 21.24 1.84 13.01
N LYS A 182 20.97 1.62 11.72
CA LYS A 182 21.82 2.11 10.62
C LYS A 182 21.55 3.56 10.24
N TRP A 183 20.41 4.14 10.67
CA TRP A 183 20.07 5.51 10.32
C TRP A 183 21.16 6.45 10.79
N LYS A 184 21.57 7.34 9.90
CA LYS A 184 22.46 8.44 10.23
C LYS A 184 22.12 9.60 9.34
N TRP A 185 22.42 10.81 9.80
CA TRP A 185 22.18 12.00 9.01
C TRP A 185 23.13 13.11 9.43
N GLN A 186 24.01 13.50 8.50
CA GLN A 186 24.87 14.66 8.69
C GLN A 186 24.29 15.85 7.92
N ALA A 187 23.75 16.83 8.65
CA ALA A 187 23.42 18.14 8.12
C ALA A 187 24.26 19.19 8.85
N ASN A 188 24.91 20.08 8.10
CA ASN A 188 25.66 21.25 8.60
C ASN A 188 26.59 20.98 9.80
N SER A 189 27.13 19.76 9.90
CA SER A 189 28.05 19.35 10.95
C SER A 189 29.37 18.94 10.32
N THR A 190 30.49 19.34 10.94
CA THR A 190 31.83 18.85 10.57
C THR A 190 32.17 17.52 11.24
N ALA A 191 31.34 17.06 12.19
CA ALA A 191 31.53 15.78 12.86
C ALA A 191 31.07 14.62 11.96
N GLN A 192 31.90 13.59 11.85
CA GLN A 192 31.57 12.38 11.09
C GLN A 192 30.29 11.72 11.66
N ALA A 193 29.26 11.56 10.82
CA ALA A 193 28.07 10.83 11.23
C ALA A 193 28.35 9.32 11.30
N ASN A 194 28.31 8.79 12.52
CA ASN A 194 28.29 7.35 12.78
C ASN A 194 26.87 6.80 12.67
N ALA A 195 26.74 5.50 12.39
CA ALA A 195 25.45 4.80 12.42
C ALA A 195 24.74 5.02 13.77
N GLY A 196 23.47 5.41 13.71
CA GLY A 196 22.66 5.78 14.86
C GLY A 196 22.63 7.27 15.19
N ASN A 197 23.45 8.11 14.54
CA ASN A 197 23.52 9.54 14.86
C ASN A 197 22.74 10.39 13.84
N ILE A 198 21.73 11.11 14.32
CA ILE A 198 20.93 12.03 13.51
C ILE A 198 21.16 13.45 14.02
N TYR A 199 21.70 14.30 13.15
CA TYR A 199 21.91 15.71 13.46
C TYR A 199 20.74 16.55 12.98
N VAL A 200 20.09 17.26 13.90
CA VAL A 200 19.01 18.21 13.62
C VAL A 200 19.56 19.62 13.74
N ASN A 201 19.38 20.42 12.70
CA ASN A 201 19.82 21.80 12.71
C ASN A 201 18.87 22.68 13.53
N SER A 202 19.44 23.66 14.21
CA SER A 202 18.73 24.83 14.72
C SER A 202 18.01 25.57 13.60
N SER A 203 17.00 26.36 13.97
CA SER A 203 16.11 27.04 13.01
C SER A 203 16.84 28.04 12.12
N ASP A 204 17.95 28.60 12.60
CA ASP A 204 18.83 29.50 11.84
C ASP A 204 19.94 28.77 11.06
N ASN A 205 20.00 27.44 11.16
CA ASN A 205 21.01 26.57 10.56
C ASN A 205 22.46 26.81 11.02
N THR A 206 22.69 27.51 12.14
CA THR A 206 24.05 27.82 12.63
C THR A 206 24.57 26.82 13.65
N LYS A 207 23.67 26.09 14.32
CA LYS A 207 23.95 25.03 15.29
C LYS A 207 23.24 23.73 14.92
N SER A 208 23.69 22.62 15.50
CA SER A 208 23.05 21.31 15.37
C SER A 208 22.98 20.60 16.73
N VAL A 209 21.98 19.75 16.91
CA VAL A 209 21.87 18.82 18.04
C VAL A 209 21.92 17.38 17.54
N GLN A 210 22.54 16.48 18.30
CA GLN A 210 22.70 15.07 17.94
C GLN A 210 21.72 14.18 18.72
N PHE A 211 20.85 13.48 18.01
CA PHE A 211 20.02 12.40 18.55
C PHE A 211 20.62 11.03 18.22
N GLN A 212 20.62 10.13 19.20
CA GLN A 212 21.17 8.77 19.07
C GLN A 212 20.06 7.73 19.01
N VAL A 213 19.65 7.33 17.81
CA VAL A 213 18.58 6.34 17.60
C VAL A 213 19.02 4.90 17.86
N ASN A 214 20.34 4.63 17.86
CA ASN A 214 20.87 3.31 18.17
C ASN A 214 20.68 2.89 19.64
N SER A 215 20.38 3.84 20.52
CA SER A 215 20.04 3.62 21.92
C SER A 215 18.61 3.10 22.11
N VAL A 216 17.78 3.15 21.06
CA VAL A 216 16.39 2.71 21.11
C VAL A 216 16.31 1.19 21.11
N ASN A 217 15.57 0.65 22.08
CA ASN A 217 15.27 -0.77 22.19
C ASN A 217 13.80 -1.00 21.85
N PHE A 218 13.53 -1.57 20.66
CA PHE A 218 12.19 -1.97 20.25
C PHE A 218 11.80 -3.22 21.04
N SER A 219 10.93 -3.08 22.03
CA SER A 219 10.43 -4.11 22.95
C SER A 219 9.05 -4.61 22.54
N ALA A 220 8.66 -5.79 23.04
CA ALA A 220 7.42 -6.47 22.63
C ALA A 220 6.14 -5.73 23.06
N ALA A 221 6.27 -4.90 24.10
CA ALA A 221 5.17 -4.14 24.67
C ALA A 221 4.95 -2.78 23.99
N ASP A 222 5.72 -2.44 22.95
CA ASP A 222 5.88 -1.05 22.50
C ASP A 222 4.85 -0.56 21.46
N LYS A 223 3.76 -1.29 21.23
CA LYS A 223 2.76 -0.99 20.18
C LYS A 223 2.24 0.46 20.19
N ASN A 224 2.26 1.12 21.36
CA ASN A 224 1.79 2.49 21.55
C ASN A 224 2.84 3.40 22.21
N LYS A 225 4.12 3.00 22.21
CA LYS A 225 5.15 3.69 22.97
C LYS A 225 5.93 4.67 22.08
N ASN A 226 5.96 5.92 22.51
CA ASN A 226 6.92 6.88 21.97
C ASN A 226 8.33 6.46 22.42
N TYR A 227 9.24 6.30 21.47
CA TYR A 227 10.64 6.03 21.77
C TYR A 227 11.33 7.33 22.18
N SER A 228 11.54 7.50 23.48
CA SER A 228 12.17 8.71 24.01
C SER A 228 13.67 8.75 23.70
N ILE A 229 14.11 9.84 23.08
CA ILE A 229 15.52 10.13 22.81
C ILE A 229 15.80 11.56 23.28
N SER A 230 16.82 11.72 24.11
CA SER A 230 17.25 13.03 24.61
C SER A 230 18.58 13.44 23.99
N ALA A 231 18.74 14.75 23.78
CA ALA A 231 19.99 15.32 23.32
C ALA A 231 20.29 16.64 24.04
N GLN A 232 21.59 16.96 24.18
CA GLN A 232 22.03 18.26 24.68
C GLN A 232 22.17 19.20 23.48
N GLY A 233 21.31 20.21 23.40
CA GLY A 233 21.32 21.19 22.33
C GLY A 233 22.34 22.30 22.58
N SER A 234 21.95 23.53 22.29
CA SER A 234 22.87 24.69 22.33
C SER A 234 22.22 25.95 22.90
N GLY A 235 21.12 25.80 23.63
CA GLY A 235 20.31 26.89 24.16
C GLY A 235 19.61 27.69 23.04
N THR A 236 19.10 27.01 22.01
CA THR A 236 18.53 27.66 20.82
C THR A 236 17.23 27.00 20.35
N ALA A 237 16.53 27.65 19.42
CA ALA A 237 15.32 27.10 18.81
C ALA A 237 15.64 26.15 17.65
N TYR A 238 14.98 25.00 17.61
CA TYR A 238 15.04 24.00 16.55
C TYR A 238 13.67 23.87 15.86
N SER A 239 13.62 23.64 14.55
CA SER A 239 12.34 23.51 13.83
C SER A 239 11.81 22.07 13.87
N LYS A 240 10.55 21.93 14.27
CA LYS A 240 9.79 20.66 14.27
C LYS A 240 9.70 20.08 12.86
N ALA A 241 9.37 20.91 11.87
CA ALA A 241 9.26 20.49 10.48
C ALA A 241 10.60 20.00 9.93
N ASN A 242 11.70 20.70 10.26
CA ASN A 242 13.04 20.26 9.87
C ASN A 242 13.41 18.93 10.51
N ALA A 243 13.15 18.74 11.81
CA ALA A 243 13.42 17.47 12.47
C ALA A 243 12.63 16.31 11.86
N LEU A 244 11.33 16.50 11.58
CA LEU A 244 10.49 15.49 10.92
C LEU A 244 11.06 15.10 9.54
N ASN A 245 11.42 16.09 8.73
CA ASN A 245 12.00 15.88 7.40
C ASN A 245 13.37 15.20 7.47
N ILE A 246 14.19 15.57 8.46
CA ILE A 246 15.51 14.96 8.70
C ILE A 246 15.35 13.51 9.10
N PHE A 247 14.49 13.16 10.06
CA PHE A 247 14.27 11.78 10.47
C PHE A 247 13.69 10.92 9.34
N ALA A 248 12.72 11.44 8.58
CA ALA A 248 12.21 10.77 7.40
C ALA A 248 13.30 10.56 6.34
N SER A 249 14.21 11.53 6.17
CA SER A 249 15.32 11.43 5.20
C SER A 249 16.39 10.46 5.69
N ALA A 250 16.78 10.53 6.97
CA ALA A 250 17.72 9.64 7.67
C ALA A 250 17.29 8.17 7.63
N SER A 251 15.97 7.93 7.52
CA SER A 251 15.44 6.58 7.35
C SER A 251 15.69 6.02 5.94
N LYS A 252 15.81 6.87 4.92
CA LYS A 252 16.02 6.45 3.52
C LYS A 252 17.48 6.52 3.09
N LYS A 253 18.15 7.58 3.53
CA LYS A 253 19.46 8.01 3.06
C LYS A 253 20.28 8.49 4.25
N ASP A 254 21.59 8.39 4.12
CA ASP A 254 22.49 8.53 5.25
C ASP A 254 23.18 9.91 5.36
N ASP A 255 23.00 10.78 4.36
CA ASP A 255 23.60 12.11 4.26
C ASP A 255 22.77 13.02 3.32
N SER A 256 22.85 14.34 3.52
CA SER A 256 22.18 15.35 2.69
C SER A 256 22.96 15.76 1.42
N GLN A 257 24.29 15.68 1.47
CA GLN A 257 25.23 16.06 0.42
C GLN A 257 25.67 14.85 -0.41
N ASN A 258 25.98 13.72 0.23
CA ASN A 258 26.45 12.50 -0.44
C ASN A 258 25.59 11.29 -0.04
N PRO A 259 24.30 11.28 -0.40
CA PRO A 259 23.36 10.28 0.10
C PRO A 259 23.70 8.88 -0.40
N THR A 260 23.97 7.97 0.53
CA THR A 260 23.92 6.52 0.32
C THR A 260 22.68 5.93 0.97
N SER A 261 22.21 4.80 0.43
CA SER A 261 21.03 4.11 0.93
C SER A 261 21.28 3.54 2.34
N THR A 262 20.26 3.61 3.20
CA THR A 262 20.22 2.95 4.50
C THR A 262 19.87 1.46 4.41
N GLY A 263 19.59 0.96 3.20
CA GLY A 263 19.04 -0.34 2.92
C GLY A 263 17.50 -0.41 3.00
N TYR A 264 16.82 0.74 3.18
CA TYR A 264 15.35 0.77 3.34
C TYR A 264 14.62 0.14 2.14
N GLU A 265 15.18 0.26 0.93
CA GLU A 265 14.61 -0.28 -0.32
C GLU A 265 14.46 -1.79 -0.29
N SER A 266 15.13 -2.47 0.64
CA SER A 266 14.99 -3.93 0.83
C SER A 266 13.59 -4.30 1.31
N TYR A 267 12.92 -3.40 2.03
CA TYR A 267 11.67 -3.66 2.76
C TYR A 267 10.55 -2.67 2.44
N PHE A 268 10.90 -1.42 2.11
CA PHE A 268 9.98 -0.31 2.02
C PHE A 268 10.07 0.37 0.66
N SER A 269 8.91 0.71 0.10
CA SER A 269 8.78 1.48 -1.13
C SER A 269 8.89 2.98 -0.86
N ASP A 270 8.49 3.42 0.33
CA ASP A 270 8.60 4.81 0.76
C ASP A 270 8.53 4.94 2.29
N ILE A 271 8.97 6.09 2.80
CA ILE A 271 8.89 6.46 4.23
C ILE A 271 8.50 7.94 4.33
N LYS A 272 7.50 8.27 5.12
CA LYS A 272 6.96 9.64 5.18
C LYS A 272 6.99 10.17 6.60
N GLY A 273 7.43 11.42 6.75
CA GLY A 273 7.12 12.18 7.96
C GLY A 273 5.62 12.47 8.00
N LEU A 274 4.92 11.92 8.99
CA LEU A 274 3.46 12.08 9.11
C LEU A 274 3.09 13.40 9.77
N LYS A 275 3.58 13.60 10.99
CA LYS A 275 3.22 14.72 11.85
C LYS A 275 4.21 14.87 13.00
N THR A 276 4.18 16.05 13.61
CA THR A 276 4.71 16.30 14.95
C THR A 276 3.57 16.61 15.91
N VAL A 277 3.73 16.23 17.17
CA VAL A 277 2.79 16.51 18.25
C VAL A 277 3.57 17.14 19.39
N ASP A 278 3.09 18.30 19.85
CA ASP A 278 3.71 19.03 20.95
C ASP A 278 3.51 18.31 22.28
N SER A 279 4.50 18.47 23.16
CA SER A 279 4.37 18.09 24.57
C SER A 279 3.92 19.31 25.40
N ASP A 280 3.67 19.10 26.69
CA ASP A 280 3.38 20.19 27.64
C ASP A 280 4.58 21.12 27.87
N THR A 281 5.77 20.74 27.39
CA THR A 281 7.00 21.53 27.49
C THR A 281 7.58 21.86 26.12
N LEU A 282 8.08 23.09 25.96
CA LEU A 282 8.64 23.58 24.68
C LEU A 282 9.92 22.85 24.24
N ASN A 283 10.59 22.13 25.15
CA ASN A 283 11.80 21.37 24.84
C ASN A 283 11.51 19.90 24.47
N LYS A 284 10.24 19.52 24.34
CA LYS A 284 9.83 18.16 23.96
C LYS A 284 8.83 18.17 22.82
N MET A 285 8.98 17.22 21.91
CA MET A 285 7.98 16.93 20.88
C MET A 285 7.97 15.44 20.54
N THR A 286 6.90 14.95 19.95
CA THR A 286 6.85 13.62 19.33
C THR A 286 6.75 13.75 17.82
N LEU A 287 7.57 13.02 17.08
CA LEU A 287 7.46 12.89 15.61
C LEU A 287 6.98 11.49 15.24
N TYR A 288 6.27 11.39 14.12
CA TYR A 288 5.72 10.13 13.62
C TYR A 288 6.15 9.88 12.18
N LEU A 289 6.61 8.67 11.89
CA LEU A 289 7.07 8.23 10.57
C LEU A 289 6.21 7.07 10.06
N GLN A 290 5.63 7.18 8.87
CA GLN A 290 4.94 6.08 8.20
C GLN A 290 5.89 5.34 7.27
N PHE A 291 5.93 4.02 7.40
CA PHE A 291 6.64 3.13 6.48
C PHE A 291 5.65 2.53 5.50
N ILE A 292 5.98 2.57 4.22
CA ILE A 292 5.18 1.94 3.16
C ILE A 292 5.96 0.71 2.69
N LEU A 293 5.41 -0.47 2.92
CA LEU A 293 6.07 -1.73 2.56
C LEU A 293 6.24 -1.84 1.04
N ASN A 294 7.25 -2.59 0.62
CA ASN A 294 7.34 -3.10 -0.74
C ASN A 294 6.24 -4.14 -0.99
N ASP A 295 5.91 -4.34 -2.27
CA ASP A 295 4.99 -5.39 -2.69
C ASP A 295 5.46 -6.81 -2.33
N ASP A 296 6.75 -6.99 -2.10
CA ASP A 296 7.36 -8.27 -1.77
C ASP A 296 7.64 -8.45 -0.27
N THR A 297 7.24 -7.49 0.57
CA THR A 297 7.48 -7.49 2.02
C THR A 297 6.15 -7.51 2.77
N ALA A 298 6.10 -8.21 3.89
CA ALA A 298 4.91 -8.34 4.72
C ALA A 298 5.24 -8.13 6.21
N LEU A 299 4.22 -7.72 6.97
CA LEU A 299 4.26 -7.63 8.42
C LEU A 299 3.11 -8.48 8.98
N ILE A 300 3.47 -9.53 9.72
CA ILE A 300 2.54 -10.32 10.54
C ILE A 300 2.74 -10.04 12.03
N ASP A 301 3.92 -9.55 12.40
CA ASP A 301 4.24 -9.18 13.76
C ASP A 301 3.33 -8.02 14.21
N THR A 302 2.38 -8.35 15.09
CA THR A 302 1.45 -7.38 15.67
C THR A 302 2.17 -6.21 16.34
N GLU A 303 3.43 -6.39 16.73
CA GLU A 303 4.26 -5.35 17.33
C GLU A 303 4.70 -4.30 16.32
N LEU A 304 4.89 -4.65 15.04
CA LEU A 304 5.33 -3.72 14.00
C LEU A 304 4.18 -3.17 13.16
N THR A 305 2.98 -3.74 13.20
CA THR A 305 1.86 -3.30 12.34
C THR A 305 1.59 -1.77 12.37
N HIS A 306 1.77 -1.14 13.53
CA HIS A 306 1.59 0.31 13.72
C HIS A 306 2.51 1.18 12.85
N ILE A 307 3.70 0.72 12.46
CA ILE A 307 4.65 1.53 11.68
C ILE A 307 4.15 1.85 10.26
N THR A 308 3.19 1.05 9.76
CA THR A 308 2.59 1.24 8.43
C THR A 308 1.28 2.02 8.47
N ASN A 309 0.71 2.21 9.67
CA ASN A 309 -0.54 2.92 9.88
C ASN A 309 -0.35 4.41 9.60
N ALA A 310 -1.21 4.99 8.77
CA ALA A 310 -1.15 6.40 8.38
C ALA A 310 -1.43 7.39 9.53
N ASN A 311 -1.98 6.91 10.65
CA ASN A 311 -2.37 7.75 11.81
C ASN A 311 -1.45 7.57 13.02
N GLU A 312 -0.76 6.42 13.09
CA GLU A 312 0.15 6.05 14.18
C GLU A 312 1.58 6.20 13.67
N GLY A 313 2.07 5.27 12.84
CA GLY A 313 3.45 5.26 12.39
C GLY A 313 4.42 4.95 13.53
N LEU A 314 5.72 4.91 13.23
CA LEU A 314 6.77 4.84 14.25
C LEU A 314 6.93 6.19 14.93
N SER A 315 6.85 6.21 16.27
CA SER A 315 6.90 7.45 17.06
C SER A 315 8.19 7.62 17.86
N PHE A 316 8.85 8.78 17.74
CA PHE A 316 9.97 9.18 18.59
C PHE A 316 9.63 10.42 19.40
N GLU A 317 9.79 10.37 20.72
CA GLU A 317 9.72 11.56 21.58
C GLU A 317 11.12 12.16 21.70
N LEU A 318 11.32 13.36 21.17
CA LEU A 318 12.59 14.07 21.18
C LEU A 318 12.61 15.10 22.29
N SER A 319 13.57 14.97 23.22
CA SER A 319 13.77 15.90 24.33
C SER A 319 15.09 16.66 24.20
N LEU A 320 15.05 17.99 24.36
CA LEU A 320 16.22 18.86 24.39
C LEU A 320 16.59 19.20 25.84
N GLY A 321 17.84 18.95 26.21
CA GLY A 321 18.33 19.02 27.59
C GLY A 321 18.97 20.34 28.02
N THR A 322 19.33 21.22 27.10
CA THR A 322 20.03 22.47 27.44
C THR A 322 19.03 23.60 27.70
N THR A 323 19.31 24.42 28.72
CA THR A 323 18.45 25.56 29.06
C THR A 323 18.33 26.52 27.87
N GLY A 324 17.11 26.92 27.53
CA GLY A 324 16.82 27.78 26.38
C GLY A 324 16.58 27.02 25.07
N ASP A 325 16.81 25.70 25.04
CA ASP A 325 16.41 24.88 23.90
C ASP A 325 14.89 24.81 23.77
N THR A 326 14.38 25.03 22.55
CA THR A 326 12.94 24.91 22.24
C THR A 326 12.70 24.31 20.87
N TRP A 327 11.55 23.66 20.70
CA TRP A 327 10.99 23.26 19.41
C TRP A 327 10.04 24.37 18.92
N GLY A 328 10.44 25.04 17.85
CA GLY A 328 9.61 25.99 17.11
C GLY A 328 9.02 25.35 15.85
N ASP A 329 8.02 26.00 15.27
CA ASP A 329 7.43 25.56 13.99
C ASP A 329 8.42 25.75 12.83
#